data_AF-A0A920K9B8-F1
#
_entry.id   AF-A0A920K9B8-F1
#
_cell.length_a   1.000
_cell.length_b   1.000
_cell.length_c   1.000
_cell.angle_alpha   90.00
_cell.angle_beta   90.00
_cell.angle_gamma   90.00
#
_symmetry.space_group_name_H-M   'P 1'
#
loop_
_entity.id
_entity.type
_entity.pdbx_description
1 polymer ?
#
loop_
_entity_poly.entity_id
_entity_poly.type
_entity_poly.pdbx_seq_one_letter_code
_entity_poly.pdbx_strand_id
1 'polypeptide(L)' 'MHAHKEVIVCTGGVASPQLLELSGIGQAQLLTGNGIEVKHELNGVGEHLRDHINARIQFNMKRESYRIINGCKVLGQFGK' A
#
# COMPACT_ATOMS: atom_id res chain seq x y z
N MET A 1 15.08 3.70 21.85
CA MET A 1 14.69 2.28 22.04
C MET A 1 15.78 1.43 21.42
N HIS A 2 16.18 0.33 22.07
CA HIS A 2 17.19 -0.61 21.56
C HIS A 2 16.62 -2.04 21.60
N ALA A 3 17.02 -2.88 20.65
CA ALA A 3 16.68 -4.30 20.62
C ALA A 3 17.92 -5.14 20.95
N HIS A 4 17.81 -6.08 21.90
CA HIS A 4 18.93 -6.92 22.34
C HIS A 4 19.15 -8.18 21.50
N LYS A 5 18.18 -8.54 20.64
CA LYS A 5 18.23 -9.76 19.82
C LYS A 5 18.06 -9.42 18.36
N GLU A 6 16.83 -9.09 17.96
CA GLU A 6 16.46 -8.97 16.56
C GLU A 6 15.51 -7.78 16.36
N VAL A 7 15.45 -7.31 15.12
CA VAL A 7 14.51 -6.29 14.65
C VAL A 7 13.77 -6.87 13.46
N ILE A 8 12.44 -6.88 13.52
CA ILE A 8 11.58 -7.36 12.43
C ILE A 8 10.83 -6.15 11.86
N VAL A 9 10.89 -5.97 10.55
CA VAL A 9 10.22 -4.86 9.85
C VAL A 9 8.87 -5.35 9.31
N CYS A 10 7.78 -4.77 9.82
CA CYS A 10 6.40 -5.14 9.48
C CYS A 10 5.51 -3.92 9.14
N THR A 11 6.08 -2.88 8.54
CA THR A 11 5.34 -1.63 8.21
C THR A 11 4.50 -1.70 6.93
N GLY A 12 4.46 -2.86 6.26
CA GLY A 12 3.65 -3.11 5.06
C GLY A 12 4.37 -2.80 3.75
N GLY A 13 3.76 -3.18 2.62
CA GLY A 13 4.42 -3.16 1.29
C GLY A 13 4.87 -1.78 0.79
N VAL A 14 4.31 -0.69 1.33
CA VAL A 14 4.69 0.69 0.97
C VAL A 14 5.72 1.25 1.95
N ALA A 15 5.50 1.12 3.26
CA ALA A 15 6.36 1.77 4.25
C ALA A 15 7.59 0.92 4.66
N SER A 16 7.58 -0.39 4.44
CA SER A 16 8.76 -1.24 4.70
C SER A 16 9.93 -0.93 3.77
N PRO A 17 9.78 -0.83 2.44
CA PRO A 17 10.89 -0.42 1.59
C PRO A 17 11.40 0.98 1.92
N GLN A 18 10.50 1.94 2.21
CA GLN A 18 10.91 3.29 2.63
C GLN A 18 11.77 3.27 3.91
N LEU A 19 11.38 2.50 4.93
CA LEU A 19 12.15 2.39 6.17
C LEU A 19 13.53 1.78 5.93
N LEU A 20 13.62 0.77 5.05
CA LEU A 20 14.90 0.16 4.67
C LEU A 20 15.81 1.16 3.94
N GLU A 21 15.28 1.89 2.96
CA GLU A 21 16.04 2.90 2.20
C GLU A 21 16.58 4.00 3.12
N LEU A 22 15.73 4.57 4.00
CA LEU A 22 16.14 5.56 5.00
C LEU A 22 17.17 5.01 6.01
N SER A 23 17.23 3.69 6.18
CA SER A 23 18.21 3.02 7.01
C SER A 23 19.54 2.73 6.29
N GLY A 24 19.62 3.01 4.99
CA GLY A 24 20.79 2.76 4.13
C GLY A 24 20.77 1.42 3.40
N ILE A 25 19.60 0.78 3.26
CA ILE A 25 19.42 -0.53 2.60
C ILE A 25 18.54 -0.34 1.35
N GLY A 26 19.13 -0.41 0.15
CA GLY A 26 18.40 -0.14 -1.09
C GLY A 26 19.32 0.11 -2.30
N GLN A 27 18.79 0.74 -3.36
CA GLN A 27 19.55 1.05 -4.58
C GLN A 27 20.65 2.09 -4.31
N ALA A 28 21.92 1.75 -4.57
CA ALA A 28 23.05 2.61 -4.19
C ALA A 28 23.00 4.02 -4.83
N GLN A 29 22.59 4.12 -6.09
CA GLN A 29 22.47 5.41 -6.79
C GLN A 29 21.36 6.28 -6.19
N LEU A 30 20.22 5.68 -5.85
CA LEU A 30 19.11 6.38 -5.21
C LEU A 30 19.51 6.90 -3.83
N LEU A 31 20.16 6.06 -3.03
CA LEU A 31 20.58 6.40 -1.67
C LEU A 31 21.64 7.51 -1.68
N THR A 32 22.70 7.35 -2.48
CA THR A 32 23.76 8.37 -2.59
C THR A 32 23.24 9.68 -3.17
N GLY A 33 22.33 9.63 -4.15
CA GLY A 33 21.65 10.81 -4.69
C GLY A 33 20.81 11.59 -3.67
N ASN A 34 20.36 10.93 -2.60
CA ASN A 34 19.63 11.53 -1.49
C ASN A 34 20.51 11.79 -0.24
N GLY A 35 21.84 11.65 -0.34
CA GLY A 35 22.76 11.89 0.78
C GLY A 35 22.69 10.83 1.88
N ILE A 36 22.18 9.63 1.57
CA ILE A 36 22.08 8.51 2.51
C ILE A 36 23.30 7.60 2.33
N GLU A 37 23.98 7.26 3.43
CA GLU A 37 25.05 6.27 3.45
C GLU A 37 24.51 4.90 3.03
N VAL A 38 25.15 4.29 2.03
CA VAL A 38 24.81 2.93 1.59
C VAL A 38 25.43 1.92 2.54
N LYS A 39 24.62 1.32 3.41
CA LYS A 39 25.03 0.22 4.29
C LYS A 39 24.93 -1.14 3.63
N HIS A 40 23.92 -1.31 2.77
CA HIS A 40 23.72 -2.54 2.01
C HIS A 40 23.03 -2.23 0.68
N GLU A 41 23.69 -2.52 -0.43
CA GLU A 41 23.11 -2.37 -1.75
C GLU A 41 22.12 -3.52 -2.03
N LEU A 42 20.87 -3.17 -2.29
CA LEU A 42 19.82 -4.13 -2.62
C LEU A 42 18.79 -3.52 -3.56
N ASN A 43 18.93 -3.80 -4.86
CA ASN A 43 18.16 -3.13 -5.90
C ASN A 43 16.66 -3.50 -5.93
N GLY A 44 16.26 -4.56 -5.23
CA GLY A 44 14.86 -4.99 -5.15
C GLY A 44 14.02 -4.21 -4.13
N VAL A 45 14.65 -3.41 -3.24
CA VAL A 45 13.91 -2.60 -2.26
C VAL A 45 13.16 -1.49 -3.00
N GLY A 46 11.88 -1.32 -2.68
CA GLY A 46 11.00 -0.32 -3.32
C GLY A 46 10.38 -0.79 -4.64
N GLU A 47 10.92 -1.84 -5.24
CA GLU A 47 10.51 -2.33 -6.55
C GLU A 47 9.43 -3.43 -6.47
N HIS A 48 8.86 -3.78 -7.63
CA HIS A 48 7.88 -4.87 -7.78
C HIS A 48 6.61 -4.74 -6.95
N LEU A 49 6.12 -3.52 -6.72
CA LEU A 49 4.81 -3.31 -6.11
C LEU A 49 3.72 -3.97 -6.96
N ARG A 50 2.93 -4.85 -6.35
CA ARG A 50 1.78 -5.50 -6.97
C ARG A 50 0.53 -5.13 -6.18
N ASP A 51 -0.52 -4.84 -6.91
CA ASP A 51 -1.84 -4.57 -6.34
C ASP A 51 -2.91 -5.24 -7.20
N HIS A 52 -4.09 -5.39 -6.63
CA HIS A 52 -5.29 -5.76 -7.36
C HIS A 52 -6.02 -4.49 -7.79
N ILE A 53 -5.90 -4.15 -9.07
CA ILE A 53 -6.55 -2.97 -9.63
C ILE A 53 -8.07 -3.12 -9.51
N ASN A 54 -8.72 -2.15 -8.87
CA ASN A 54 -10.17 -2.13 -8.70
C ASN A 54 -10.82 -1.14 -9.67
N ALA A 55 -11.61 -1.64 -10.61
CA ALA A 55 -12.44 -0.79 -11.48
C ALA A 55 -13.73 -0.37 -10.76
N ARG A 56 -13.84 0.92 -10.43
CA ARG A 56 -15.05 1.50 -9.85
C ARG A 56 -16.05 1.81 -10.96
N ILE A 57 -17.02 0.93 -11.17
CA ILE A 57 -18.12 1.16 -12.12
C ILE A 57 -19.27 1.88 -11.40
N GLN A 58 -19.70 3.03 -11.91
CA GLN A 58 -20.80 3.82 -11.36
C GLN A 58 -21.91 3.95 -12.40
N PHE A 59 -23.16 3.74 -11.96
CA PHE A 59 -24.34 3.88 -12.80
C PHE A 59 -25.31 4.90 -12.20
N ASN A 60 -25.88 5.77 -13.04
CA ASN A 60 -27.03 6.57 -12.66
C ASN A 60 -28.28 5.68 -12.66
N MET A 61 -28.95 5.60 -11.53
CA MET A 61 -30.17 4.79 -11.37
C MET A 61 -31.36 5.65 -10.99
N LYS A 62 -32.54 5.28 -11.50
CA LYS A 62 -33.81 5.85 -11.04
C LYS A 62 -34.03 5.50 -9.57
N ARG A 63 -34.70 6.40 -8.85
CA ARG A 63 -34.92 6.29 -7.39
C ARG A 63 -35.70 5.04 -6.98
N GLU A 64 -36.55 4.53 -7.88
CA GLU A 64 -37.32 3.30 -7.71
C GLU A 64 -36.44 2.03 -7.76
N SER A 65 -35.24 2.12 -8.32
CA SER A 65 -34.35 0.97 -8.60
C SER A 65 -33.34 0.67 -7.48
N TYR A 66 -33.28 1.49 -6.43
CA TYR A 66 -32.43 1.25 -5.27
C TYR A 66 -33.15 1.60 -3.97
N ARG A 67 -32.79 0.91 -2.89
CA ARG A 67 -33.29 1.22 -1.55
C ARG A 67 -32.16 1.80 -0.72
N ILE A 68 -32.46 2.75 0.15
CA ILE A 68 -31.48 3.28 1.10
C ILE A 68 -31.51 2.38 2.34
N ILE A 69 -30.39 1.72 2.62
CA ILE A 69 -30.17 0.90 3.83
C ILE A 69 -28.99 1.54 4.56
N ASN A 70 -29.20 1.95 5.82
CA ASN A 70 -28.17 2.62 6.65
C ASN A 70 -27.49 3.81 5.94
N GLY A 71 -28.27 4.60 5.20
CA GLY A 71 -27.76 5.77 4.46
C GLY A 71 -27.03 5.44 3.15
N CYS A 72 -26.81 4.16 2.83
CA CYS A 72 -26.18 3.73 1.60
C CYS A 72 -27.25 3.34 0.54
N LYS A 73 -27.05 3.77 -0.71
CA LYS A 73 -27.90 3.36 -1.84
C LYS A 73 -27.51 1.94 -2.25
N VAL A 74 -28.33 0.97 -1.87
CA VAL A 74 -28.08 -0.45 -2.16
C VAL A 74 -28.99 -0.87 -3.31
N LEU A 75 -28.40 -1.48 -4.34
CA LEU A 75 -29.13 -2.18 -5.40
C LEU A 75 -30.07 -3.19 -4.74
N GLY A 76 -31.35 -3.17 -5.09
CA GLY A 76 -32.34 -4.08 -4.52
C GLY A 76 -31.85 -5.53 -4.63
N GLN A 77 -31.36 -6.12 -3.54
CA GLN A 77 -31.21 -7.55 -3.46
C GLN A 77 -32.64 -8.08 -3.50
N PHE A 78 -33.02 -8.66 -4.64
CA PHE A 78 -34.17 -9.55 -4.69
C PHE A 78 -33.84 -10.72 -3.77
N GLY A 79 -34.30 -10.62 -2.52
CA GLY A 79 -34.45 -11.79 -1.66
C GLY A 79 -35.37 -12.77 -2.37
N LYS A 80 -35.07 -14.06 -2.20
CA LYS A 80 -36.06 -15.12 -2.44
C LYS A 80 -37.36 -14.81 -1.72
#